data_AF-A0A8B5VWS4-F1
#
_entry.id   AF-A0A8B5VWS4-F1
#
_cell.length_a   1.000
_cell.length_b   1.000
_cell.length_c   1.000
_cell.angle_alpha   90.00
_cell.angle_beta   90.00
_cell.angle_gamma   90.00
#
_symmetry.space_group_name_H-M   'P 1'
#
loop_
_entity.id
_entity.type
_entity.pdbx_description
1 polymer ?
#
loop_
_entity_poly.entity_id
_entity_poly.type
_entity_poly.pdbx_seq_one_letter_code
_entity_poly.pdbx_strand_id
1 'polypeptide(L)'
;MKKYTEDDILLLLKEIQEQLRHSQNQYESKTHTIIEDSIIELSKVHGLQFKNCLDNLIQKINIEIGLNVFKFDSVSQERWNELQKVFFNGLGPRAKTMTIARLFGSRI
;
A
#
# COMPACT_ATOMS: atom_id res chain seq x y z
N MET A 1 -14.11 -13.47 -9.08
CA MET A 1 -13.06 -12.61 -8.47
C MET A 1 -12.54 -13.31 -7.24
N LYS A 2 -11.22 -13.53 -7.14
CA LYS A 2 -10.60 -14.05 -5.91
C LYS A 2 -10.86 -13.02 -4.79
N LYS A 3 -11.41 -13.48 -3.67
CA LYS A 3 -11.62 -12.63 -2.49
C LYS A 3 -10.32 -12.65 -1.69
N TYR A 4 -9.59 -11.55 -1.68
CA TYR A 4 -8.36 -11.44 -0.91
C TYR A 4 -8.70 -11.34 0.58
N THR A 5 -7.99 -12.11 1.39
CA THR A 5 -8.05 -12.04 2.86
C THR A 5 -7.07 -11.01 3.39
N GLU A 6 -7.15 -10.72 4.69
CA GLU A 6 -6.16 -9.88 5.38
C GLU A 6 -4.76 -10.50 5.32
N ASP A 7 -4.68 -11.83 5.39
CA ASP A 7 -3.43 -12.58 5.24
C ASP A 7 -2.83 -12.46 3.83
N ASP A 8 -3.67 -12.50 2.79
CA ASP A 8 -3.21 -12.28 1.41
C ASP A 8 -2.61 -10.88 1.24
N ILE A 9 -3.20 -9.88 1.91
CA ILE A 9 -2.72 -8.49 1.88
C ILE A 9 -1.40 -8.35 2.65
N LEU A 10 -1.29 -8.97 3.83
CA LEU A 10 -0.06 -9.00 4.61
C LEU A 10 1.07 -9.71 3.85
N LEU A 11 0.76 -10.77 3.12
CA LEU A 11 1.73 -11.47 2.27
C LEU A 11 2.24 -10.55 1.15
N LEU A 12 1.35 -9.87 0.43
CA LEU A 12 1.74 -8.91 -0.61
C LEU A 12 2.64 -7.80 -0.06
N LEU A 13 2.34 -7.28 1.13
CA LEU A 13 3.18 -6.25 1.76
C LEU A 13 4.56 -6.76 2.15
N LYS A 14 4.67 -8.00 2.65
CA LYS A 14 5.96 -8.62 2.96
C LYS A 14 6.79 -8.88 1.70
N GLU A 15 6.16 -9.31 0.61
CA GLU A 15 6.84 -9.47 -0.68
C GLU A 15 7.40 -8.13 -1.19
N ILE A 16 6.62 -7.05 -1.10
CA ILE A 16 7.09 -5.70 -1.45
C ILE A 16 8.26 -5.28 -0.56
N GLN A 17 8.16 -5.51 0.75
CA GLN A 17 9.23 -5.19 1.70
C GLN A 17 10.52 -5.94 1.36
N GLU A 18 10.45 -7.24 1.12
CA GLU A 18 11.60 -8.09 0.78
C GLU A 18 12.24 -7.64 -0.54
N GLN A 19 11.44 -7.35 -1.57
CA GLN A 19 11.93 -6.84 -2.84
C GLN A 19 12.61 -5.48 -2.70
N LEU A 20 12.06 -4.58 -1.89
CA LEU A 20 12.68 -3.30 -1.58
C LEU A 20 14.04 -3.47 -0.86
N ARG A 21 14.16 -4.44 0.05
CA ARG A 21 15.45 -4.76 0.72
C ARG A 21 16.51 -5.27 -0.26
N HIS A 22 16.09 -6.02 -1.29
CA HIS A 22 17.01 -6.58 -2.29
C HIS A 22 17.38 -5.59 -3.40
N SER A 23 16.49 -4.64 -3.71
CA SER A 23 16.83 -3.55 -4.61
C SER A 23 17.89 -2.65 -3.95
N GLN A 24 18.94 -2.27 -4.66
CA GLN A 24 19.96 -1.32 -4.15
C GLN A 24 19.41 0.09 -3.86
N ASN A 25 18.09 0.29 -3.94
CA ASN A 25 17.41 1.49 -3.48
C ASN A 25 17.27 1.45 -1.96
N GLN A 26 18.27 2.03 -1.30
CA GLN A 26 18.13 2.74 -0.04
C GLN A 26 17.64 1.89 1.15
N TYR A 27 18.61 1.34 1.87
CA TYR A 27 18.47 0.81 3.23
C TYR A 27 17.94 1.86 4.26
N GLU A 28 17.69 3.11 3.83
CA GLU A 28 17.21 4.23 4.65
C GLU A 28 16.09 5.04 3.96
N SER A 29 15.37 4.46 3.00
CA SER A 29 14.20 5.16 2.44
C SER A 29 13.08 5.18 3.47
N LYS A 30 12.51 6.37 3.70
CA LYS A 30 11.34 6.58 4.56
C LYS A 30 10.18 5.66 4.18
N THR A 31 10.05 5.31 2.90
CA THR A 31 9.08 4.32 2.39
C THR A 31 9.29 2.93 2.99
N HIS A 32 10.54 2.45 3.08
CA HIS A 32 10.82 1.14 3.68
C HIS A 32 10.37 1.09 5.14
N THR A 33 10.70 2.11 5.93
CA THR A 33 10.25 2.23 7.33
C THR A 33 8.72 2.27 7.43
N ILE A 34 8.05 3.05 6.58
CA ILE A 34 6.58 3.12 6.56
C ILE A 34 5.95 1.75 6.28
N ILE A 35 6.49 0.98 5.33
CA ILE A 35 5.97 -0.36 5.00
C ILE A 35 6.20 -1.32 6.17
N GLU A 36 7.40 -1.34 6.75
CA GLU A 36 7.74 -2.21 7.87
C GLU A 36 6.87 -1.95 9.10
N ASP A 37 6.74 -0.68 9.50
CA ASP A 37 5.88 -0.28 10.62
C ASP A 37 4.41 -0.66 10.37
N SER A 38 3.93 -0.45 9.13
CA SER A 38 2.54 -0.75 8.78
C SER A 38 2.27 -2.26 8.73
N ILE A 39 3.23 -3.09 8.34
CA ILE A 39 3.10 -4.56 8.43
C ILE A 39 2.95 -4.98 9.89
N ILE A 40 3.74 -4.40 10.80
CA ILE A 40 3.66 -4.67 12.25
C ILE A 40 2.29 -4.25 12.78
N GLU A 41 1.80 -3.06 12.42
CA GLU A 41 0.47 -2.60 12.84
C GLU A 41 -0.65 -3.48 12.29
N LEU A 42 -0.65 -3.75 10.98
CA LEU A 42 -1.66 -4.58 10.30
C LEU A 42 -1.70 -6.01 10.84
N SER A 43 -0.59 -6.56 11.32
CA SER A 43 -0.53 -7.90 11.92
C SER A 43 -1.28 -8.02 13.24
N LYS A 44 -1.65 -6.89 13.87
CA LYS A 44 -2.28 -6.83 15.20
C LYS A 44 -3.76 -6.44 15.15
N VAL A 45 -4.27 -6.08 13.97
CA VAL A 45 -5.63 -5.56 13.80
C VAL A 45 -6.40 -6.34 12.74
N HIS A 46 -7.73 -6.34 12.86
CA HIS A 46 -8.61 -7.08 11.96
C HIS A 46 -9.84 -6.25 11.54
N GLY A 47 -10.52 -6.68 10.48
CA GLY A 47 -11.78 -6.13 10.01
C GLY A 47 -11.69 -4.65 9.64
N LEU A 48 -12.50 -3.81 10.30
CA LEU A 48 -12.55 -2.37 10.00
C LEU A 48 -11.25 -1.66 10.37
N GLN A 49 -10.60 -2.08 11.47
CA GLN A 49 -9.34 -1.48 11.90
C GLN A 49 -8.22 -1.81 10.91
N PHE A 50 -8.18 -3.04 10.41
CA PHE A 50 -7.26 -3.45 9.34
C PHE A 50 -7.43 -2.59 8.10
N LYS A 51 -8.67 -2.41 7.63
CA LYS A 51 -8.96 -1.58 6.45
C LYS A 51 -8.52 -0.12 6.61
N ASN A 52 -8.72 0.46 7.79
CA ASN A 52 -8.33 1.85 8.06
C ASN A 52 -6.80 2.00 8.11
N CYS A 53 -6.09 1.05 8.72
CA CYS A 53 -4.63 1.04 8.75
C CYS A 53 -4.06 0.88 7.33
N LEU A 54 -4.64 0.00 6.51
CA LEU A 54 -4.25 -0.21 5.12
C LEU A 54 -4.47 1.05 4.25
N ASP A 55 -5.59 1.75 4.41
CA ASP A 55 -5.84 3.02 3.71
C ASP A 55 -4.79 4.08 4.07
N ASN A 56 -4.45 4.19 5.36
CA ASN A 56 -3.42 5.12 5.84
C ASN A 56 -2.04 4.79 5.26
N LEU A 57 -1.66 3.51 5.22
CA LEU A 57 -0.43 3.06 4.58
C LEU A 57 -0.39 3.47 3.09
N ILE A 58 -1.46 3.17 2.34
CA ILE A 58 -1.54 3.50 0.90
C ILE A 58 -1.39 5.00 0.66
N GLN A 59 -2.03 5.82 1.50
CA GLN A 59 -1.90 7.29 1.43
C GLN A 59 -0.47 7.74 1.68
N LYS A 60 0.17 7.25 2.75
CA LYS A 60 1.56 7.60 3.09
C LYS A 60 2.52 7.26 1.94
N ILE A 61 2.41 6.07 1.36
CA ILE A 61 3.29 5.63 0.27
C ILE A 61 3.06 6.45 -1.00
N ASN A 62 1.80 6.72 -1.37
CA ASN A 62 1.52 7.55 -2.53
C ASN A 62 2.04 8.99 -2.37
N ILE A 63 2.03 9.54 -1.15
CA ILE A 63 2.66 10.83 -0.84
C ILE A 63 4.18 10.75 -1.05
N GLU A 64 4.84 9.70 -0.57
CA GLU A 64 6.28 9.51 -0.77
C GLU A 64 6.66 9.36 -2.26
N ILE A 65 5.84 8.65 -3.05
CA ILE A 65 6.02 8.55 -4.51
C ILE A 65 5.85 9.93 -5.18
N GLY A 66 4.82 10.68 -4.79
CA GLY A 66 4.49 11.97 -5.40
C GLY A 66 5.41 13.11 -5.02
N LEU A 67 5.91 13.15 -3.77
CA LEU A 67 6.72 14.25 -3.23
C LEU A 67 8.21 13.97 -3.24
N ASN A 68 8.63 12.74 -2.93
CA ASN A 68 10.03 12.43 -2.59
C ASN A 68 10.76 11.65 -3.70
N VAL A 69 10.20 11.62 -4.92
CA VAL A 69 10.78 10.94 -6.09
C VAL A 69 11.04 9.44 -5.83
N PHE A 70 10.40 8.87 -4.81
CA PHE A 70 10.50 7.45 -4.52
C PHE A 70 9.87 6.67 -5.68
N LYS A 71 10.60 5.69 -6.20
CA LYS A 71 10.14 4.80 -7.25
C LYS A 71 10.41 3.38 -6.82
N PHE A 72 9.37 2.57 -6.86
CA PHE A 72 9.53 1.13 -6.81
C PHE A 72 10.35 0.67 -8.02
N ASP A 73 11.18 -0.36 -7.83
CA ASP A 73 11.67 -1.14 -8.97
C ASP A 73 10.48 -1.83 -9.67
N SER A 74 10.72 -2.40 -10.86
CA SER A 74 9.65 -2.98 -11.68
C SER A 74 8.86 -4.07 -10.96
N VAL A 75 9.52 -4.89 -10.12
CA VAL A 75 8.88 -6.01 -9.44
C VAL A 75 8.05 -5.49 -8.26
N SER A 76 8.63 -4.62 -7.43
CA SER A 76 7.92 -3.99 -6.32
C SER A 76 6.71 -3.16 -6.80
N GLN A 77 6.82 -2.52 -7.98
CA GLN A 77 5.73 -1.74 -8.57
C GLN A 77 4.56 -2.64 -9.01
N GLU A 78 4.85 -3.81 -9.57
CA GLU A 78 3.81 -4.77 -9.95
C GLU A 78 3.01 -5.23 -8.73
N ARG A 79 3.71 -5.58 -7.64
CA ARG A 79 3.09 -5.97 -6.37
C ARG A 79 2.32 -4.83 -5.72
N TRP A 80 2.85 -3.61 -5.77
CA TRP A 80 2.14 -2.42 -5.30
C TRP A 80 0.83 -2.19 -6.07
N ASN A 81 0.85 -2.36 -7.39
CA ASN A 81 -0.34 -2.24 -8.22
C ASN A 81 -1.38 -3.34 -7.90
N GLU A 82 -0.92 -4.55 -7.59
CA GLU A 82 -1.80 -5.64 -7.13
C GLU A 82 -2.46 -5.28 -5.80
N LEU A 83 -1.69 -4.81 -4.81
CA LEU A 83 -2.19 -4.36 -3.51
C LEU A 83 -3.24 -3.25 -3.67
N GLN A 84 -2.98 -2.24 -4.50
CA GLN A 84 -3.94 -1.17 -4.77
C GLN A 84 -5.22 -1.72 -5.41
N LYS A 85 -5.13 -2.63 -6.38
CA LYS A 85 -6.32 -3.28 -6.97
C LYS A 85 -7.14 -4.02 -5.92
N VAL A 86 -6.49 -4.77 -5.03
CA VAL A 86 -7.14 -5.49 -3.93
C VAL A 86 -7.91 -4.51 -3.03
N PHE A 87 -7.23 -3.44 -2.61
CA PHE A 87 -7.82 -2.40 -1.79
C PHE A 87 -9.04 -1.75 -2.47
N PHE A 88 -8.88 -1.28 -3.71
CA PHE A 88 -9.96 -0.60 -4.44
C PHE A 88 -11.11 -1.52 -4.86
N ASN A 89 -10.86 -2.80 -5.11
CA ASN A 89 -11.92 -3.77 -5.43
C ASN A 89 -12.76 -4.15 -4.20
N GLY A 90 -12.21 -3.97 -3.00
CA GLY A 90 -12.96 -4.06 -1.74
C GLY A 90 -13.81 -2.82 -1.42
N LEU A 91 -13.66 -1.73 -2.17
CA LEU A 91 -14.41 -0.49 -2.01
C LEU A 91 -15.61 -0.46 -2.98
N GLY A 92 -16.78 -0.04 -2.47
CA GLY A 92 -17.92 0.27 -3.34
C GLY A 92 -17.58 1.41 -4.31
N PRO A 93 -18.27 1.55 -5.46
CA PRO A 93 -17.93 2.51 -6.52
C PRO A 93 -17.68 3.94 -6.02
N ARG A 94 -18.54 4.41 -5.09
CA ARG A 94 -18.44 5.75 -4.49
C ARG A 94 -17.21 5.92 -3.59
N ALA A 95 -16.86 4.89 -2.82
CA ALA A 95 -15.67 4.88 -1.98
C ALA A 95 -14.40 4.81 -2.84
N LYS A 96 -14.41 4.01 -3.91
CA LYS A 96 -13.33 3.94 -4.89
C LYS A 96 -13.05 5.30 -5.53
N THR A 97 -14.09 6.00 -6.01
CA THR A 97 -13.94 7.35 -6.60
C THR A 97 -13.42 8.37 -5.59
N MET A 98 -13.94 8.38 -4.36
CA MET A 98 -13.45 9.29 -3.31
C MET A 98 -12.00 9.00 -2.92
N THR A 99 -11.62 7.74 -2.81
CA THR A 99 -10.24 7.38 -2.46
C THR A 99 -9.26 7.70 -3.59
N ILE A 100 -9.63 7.46 -4.86
CA ILE A 100 -8.84 7.91 -6.02
C ILE A 100 -8.69 9.44 -6.00
N ALA A 101 -9.78 10.19 -5.79
CA ALA A 101 -9.72 11.64 -5.72
C ALA A 101 -8.80 12.16 -4.60
N ARG A 102 -8.83 11.53 -3.42
CA ARG A 102 -7.93 11.85 -2.29
C ARG A 102 -6.48 11.50 -2.57
N LEU A 103 -6.22 10.37 -3.22
CA LEU A 103 -4.86 9.89 -3.50
C LEU A 103 -4.18 10.66 -4.63
N PHE A 104 -4.94 11.18 -5.60
CA PHE A 104 -4.43 11.90 -6.76
C PHE A 104 -4.72 13.40 -6.75
N GLY A 105 -5.15 13.95 -5.60
CA GLY A 105 -5.34 15.39 -5.41
C GLY A 105 -6.40 16.04 -6.31
N SER A 106 -7.29 15.25 -6.93
CA SER A 106 -8.36 15.78 -7.76
C SER A 106 -9.46 16.33 -6.84
N ARG A 107 -9.61 17.66 -6.79
CA ARG A 107 -10.79 18.30 -6.22
C ARG A 107 -12.01 17.83 -7.02
N ILE A 108 -12.89 17.07 -6.38
CA ILE A 108 -14.25 16.80 -6.90
C ILE A 108 -15.04 18.11 -6.80
#